data_AF-A0A975CKJ3-F1
#
_entry.id   AF-A0A975CKJ3-F1
#
_cell.length_a   1.000
_cell.length_b   1.000
_cell.length_c   1.000
_cell.angle_alpha   90.00
_cell.angle_beta   90.00
_cell.angle_gamma   90.00
#
_symmetry.space_group_name_H-M   'P 1'
#
loop_
_entity.id
_entity.type
_entity.pdbx_description
1 polymer ?
#
loop_
_entity_poly.entity_id
_entity_poly.type
_entity_poly.pdbx_seq_one_letter_code
_entity_poly.pdbx_strand_id
1 'polypeptide(L)'
;MIAKILTGSGKGCLKLLQYITTKDNQVITSNNILPNLKITEVVKEFKKTQSLNNRCTKNLMHIVLSFPKSEKINSFKMKNISEDFIKAFNANDCMSITYQHYDREHPHLHIALNKVKNDGSILSDSFSHLRAREICRKIEQIYDLEQISNYSTKNKNTSIEKIKEDIDAAILASRSFQQFIEIMAIYNYKVLKGRGVSFIYNLSST
;
A
#
# COMPACT_ATOMS: atom_id res chain seq x y z
N MET A 1 2.16 1.19 -14.56
CA MET A 1 2.13 0.18 -13.47
C MET A 1 1.37 0.66 -12.22
N ILE A 2 0.52 -0.19 -11.63
CA ILE A 2 -0.21 0.08 -10.38
C ILE A 2 0.22 -0.93 -9.31
N ALA A 3 0.42 -0.46 -8.07
CA ALA A 3 0.68 -1.31 -6.91
C ALA A 3 -0.53 -1.34 -5.97
N LYS A 4 -1.06 -2.53 -5.69
CA LYS A 4 -2.07 -2.76 -4.66
C LYS A 4 -1.44 -3.45 -3.46
N ILE A 5 -1.65 -2.91 -2.26
CA ILE A 5 -1.10 -3.47 -1.02
C ILE A 5 -2.26 -3.96 -0.15
N LEU A 6 -2.17 -5.19 0.34
CA LEU A 6 -3.06 -5.73 1.35
C LEU A 6 -2.23 -6.21 2.54
N THR A 7 -2.66 -5.90 3.75
CA THR A 7 -2.02 -6.39 4.97
C THR A 7 -2.92 -7.39 5.68
N GLY A 8 -2.37 -8.50 6.12
CA GLY A 8 -3.08 -9.57 6.82
C GLY A 8 -2.30 -10.11 8.00
N SER A 9 -2.92 -11.01 8.74
CA SER A 9 -2.24 -11.76 9.81
C SER A 9 -1.53 -12.98 9.26
N GLY A 10 -0.51 -13.46 9.98
CA GLY A 10 0.25 -14.65 9.61
C GLY A 10 -0.58 -15.92 9.54
N LYS A 11 -1.75 -15.97 10.22
CA LYS A 11 -2.76 -17.03 10.07
C LYS A 11 -3.27 -17.14 8.62
N GLY A 12 -3.25 -16.05 7.86
CA GLY A 12 -3.62 -15.99 6.45
C GLY A 12 -2.51 -16.35 5.47
N CYS A 13 -1.28 -16.61 5.92
CA CYS A 13 -0.14 -16.87 5.04
C CYS A 13 -0.37 -18.08 4.12
N LEU A 14 -0.85 -19.21 4.67
CA LEU A 14 -1.18 -20.38 3.87
C LEU A 14 -2.25 -20.09 2.82
N LYS A 15 -3.32 -19.39 3.22
CA LYS A 15 -4.41 -19.02 2.32
C LYS A 15 -3.93 -18.09 1.20
N LEU A 16 -3.06 -17.13 1.52
CA LEU A 16 -2.48 -16.22 0.54
C LEU A 16 -1.62 -16.99 -0.47
N LEU A 17 -0.69 -17.81 0.01
CA LEU A 17 0.19 -18.55 -0.88
C LEU A 17 -0.58 -19.55 -1.74
N GLN A 18 -1.56 -20.26 -1.18
CA GLN A 18 -2.47 -21.11 -1.97
C GLN A 18 -3.24 -20.32 -3.02
N TYR A 19 -3.77 -19.15 -2.66
CA TYR A 19 -4.46 -18.28 -3.62
C TYR A 19 -3.55 -17.85 -4.78
N ILE A 20 -2.30 -17.51 -4.50
CA ILE A 20 -1.31 -17.14 -5.51
C ILE A 20 -0.96 -18.36 -6.39
N THR A 21 -0.65 -19.52 -5.78
CA THR A 21 -0.12 -20.68 -6.50
C THR A 21 -1.17 -21.56 -7.17
N THR A 22 -2.47 -21.33 -6.94
CA THR A 22 -3.55 -22.09 -7.60
C THR A 22 -3.84 -21.65 -9.03
N LYS A 23 -3.33 -20.48 -9.42
CA LYS A 23 -3.38 -19.97 -10.80
C LYS A 23 -2.15 -20.41 -11.58
N ASP A 24 -2.18 -20.25 -12.90
CA ASP A 24 -0.97 -20.42 -13.70
C ASP A 24 0.07 -19.37 -13.28
N ASN A 25 1.21 -19.85 -12.78
CA ASN A 25 2.18 -19.03 -12.08
C ASN A 25 3.61 -19.53 -12.24
N GLN A 26 4.55 -18.61 -12.02
CA GLN A 26 5.98 -18.91 -11.95
C GLN A 26 6.63 -18.06 -10.85
N VAL A 27 7.47 -18.66 -10.02
CA VAL A 27 8.34 -17.91 -9.11
C VAL A 27 9.41 -17.19 -9.94
N ILE A 28 9.47 -15.87 -9.84
CA ILE A 28 10.45 -15.05 -10.59
C ILE A 28 11.60 -14.54 -9.73
N THR A 29 11.35 -14.32 -8.44
CA THR A 29 12.38 -13.95 -7.47
C THR A 29 11.92 -14.26 -6.04
N SER A 30 12.90 -14.42 -5.15
CA SER A 30 12.69 -14.56 -3.72
C SER A 30 13.79 -13.80 -2.97
N ASN A 31 13.47 -13.36 -1.76
CA ASN A 31 14.37 -12.62 -0.90
C ASN A 31 14.35 -13.21 0.50
N ASN A 32 15.54 -13.54 1.03
CA ASN A 32 15.71 -14.20 2.33
C ASN A 32 14.92 -15.51 2.50
N ILE A 33 14.59 -16.18 1.39
CA ILE A 33 13.91 -17.47 1.35
C ILE A 33 14.31 -18.23 0.09
N LEU A 34 14.44 -19.55 0.18
CA LEU A 34 14.80 -20.38 -0.96
C LEU A 34 13.65 -20.41 -2.00
N PRO A 35 13.93 -20.23 -3.30
CA PRO A 35 12.90 -20.04 -4.33
C PRO A 35 12.11 -21.32 -4.67
N ASN A 36 12.66 -22.50 -4.37
CA ASN A 36 12.14 -23.81 -4.74
C ASN A 36 11.44 -24.55 -3.58
N LEU A 37 11.09 -23.85 -2.51
CA LEU A 37 10.37 -24.42 -1.38
C LEU A 37 8.92 -24.74 -1.71
N LYS A 38 8.39 -25.80 -1.10
CA LYS A 38 6.95 -26.06 -1.09
C LYS A 38 6.25 -24.96 -0.30
N ILE A 39 4.99 -24.69 -0.64
CA ILE A 39 4.16 -23.69 0.05
C ILE A 39 4.16 -23.89 1.56
N THR A 40 4.08 -25.14 2.02
CA THR A 40 4.09 -25.48 3.45
C THR A 40 5.40 -25.10 4.15
N GLU A 41 6.53 -25.21 3.45
CA GLU A 41 7.86 -24.82 3.93
C GLU A 41 7.98 -23.30 3.98
N VAL A 42 7.52 -22.59 2.94
CA VAL A 42 7.44 -21.12 2.92
C VAL A 42 6.61 -20.60 4.11
N VAL A 43 5.43 -21.19 4.35
CA VAL A 43 4.58 -20.83 5.50
C VAL A 43 5.30 -21.07 6.82
N LYS A 44 6.06 -22.16 6.93
CA LYS A 44 6.83 -22.47 8.15
C LYS A 44 7.90 -21.43 8.41
N GLU A 45 8.65 -21.02 7.39
CA GLU A 45 9.67 -19.98 7.52
C GLU A 45 9.06 -18.62 7.85
N PHE A 46 7.98 -18.23 7.17
CA PHE A 46 7.25 -17.00 7.47
C PHE A 46 6.80 -16.97 8.93
N LYS A 47 6.18 -18.06 9.42
CA LYS A 47 5.73 -18.17 10.81
C LYS A 47 6.89 -18.11 11.81
N LYS A 48 8.03 -18.72 11.49
CA LYS A 48 9.24 -18.66 12.34
C LYS A 48 9.69 -17.21 12.51
N THR A 49 9.85 -16.46 11.42
CA THR A 49 10.27 -15.06 11.49
C THR A 49 9.20 -14.17 12.12
N GLN A 50 7.91 -14.42 11.85
CA GLN A 50 6.80 -13.70 12.49
C GLN A 50 6.80 -13.84 14.02
N SER A 51 7.24 -14.98 14.55
CA SER A 51 7.30 -15.23 16.00
C SER A 51 8.34 -14.37 16.74
N LEU A 52 9.29 -13.77 16.00
CA LEU A 52 10.24 -12.80 16.56
C LEU A 52 9.55 -11.52 17.05
N ASN A 53 8.32 -11.23 16.58
CA ASN A 53 7.56 -10.07 17.00
C ASN A 53 6.06 -10.34 17.11
N ASN A 54 5.65 -10.86 18.27
CA ASN A 54 4.26 -11.19 18.58
C ASN A 54 3.33 -9.96 18.72
N ARG A 55 3.89 -8.74 18.80
CA ARG A 55 3.09 -7.50 18.83
C ARG A 55 2.53 -7.15 17.44
N CYS A 56 3.18 -7.60 16.37
CA CYS A 56 2.74 -7.36 15.01
C CYS A 56 1.66 -8.37 14.59
N THR A 57 0.39 -8.05 14.82
CA THR A 57 -0.73 -8.93 14.45
C THR A 57 -1.00 -8.98 12.94
N LYS A 58 -0.69 -7.88 12.23
CA LYS A 58 -0.72 -7.78 10.76
C LYS A 58 0.70 -7.82 10.20
N ASN A 59 1.28 -9.01 10.24
CA ASN A 59 2.68 -9.28 9.88
C ASN A 59 2.87 -9.83 8.46
N LEU A 60 1.79 -10.02 7.70
CA LEU A 60 1.83 -10.42 6.29
C LEU A 60 1.44 -9.25 5.40
N MET A 61 2.17 -9.05 4.32
CA MET A 61 1.87 -8.07 3.27
C MET A 61 1.79 -8.77 1.92
N HIS A 62 0.70 -8.54 1.19
CA HIS A 62 0.50 -8.97 -0.18
C HIS A 62 0.55 -7.75 -1.08
N ILE A 63 1.54 -7.71 -1.98
CA ILE A 63 1.69 -6.63 -2.95
C ILE A 63 1.37 -7.20 -4.32
N VAL A 64 0.47 -6.56 -5.06
CA VAL A 64 0.19 -6.88 -6.46
C VAL A 64 0.73 -5.75 -7.32
N LEU A 65 1.66 -6.04 -8.22
CA LEU A 65 2.15 -5.10 -9.23
C LEU A 65 1.48 -5.44 -10.55
N SER A 66 0.65 -4.54 -11.06
CA SER A 66 -0.07 -4.71 -12.33
C SER A 66 0.50 -3.78 -13.40
N PHE A 67 0.88 -4.34 -14.53
CA PHE A 67 1.34 -3.59 -15.70
C PHE A 67 0.15 -3.22 -16.60
N PRO A 68 0.22 -2.12 -17.37
CA PRO A 68 -0.75 -1.83 -18.42
C PRO A 68 -0.91 -3.00 -19.41
N LYS A 69 -2.10 -3.20 -19.96
CA LYS A 69 -2.39 -4.30 -20.92
C LYS A 69 -1.56 -4.18 -22.20
N SER A 70 -1.21 -2.95 -22.59
CA SER A 70 -0.33 -2.59 -23.70
C SER A 70 1.12 -3.06 -23.52
N GLU A 71 1.58 -3.23 -22.27
CA GLU A 71 2.96 -3.56 -21.98
C GLU A 71 3.30 -5.01 -22.35
N LYS A 72 4.29 -5.17 -23.23
CA LYS A 72 4.91 -6.46 -23.53
C LYS A 72 6.18 -6.60 -22.73
N ILE A 73 6.06 -7.14 -21.53
CA ILE A 73 7.16 -7.29 -20.58
C ILE A 73 7.48 -8.78 -20.35
N ASN A 74 8.76 -9.15 -20.49
CA ASN A 74 9.24 -10.51 -20.23
C ASN A 74 9.55 -10.75 -18.74
N SER A 75 9.66 -12.01 -18.34
CA SER A 75 9.89 -12.41 -16.94
C SER A 75 11.20 -11.86 -16.36
N PHE A 76 12.24 -11.66 -17.18
CA PHE A 76 13.51 -11.07 -16.72
C PHE A 76 13.34 -9.60 -16.32
N LYS A 77 12.66 -8.79 -17.15
CA LYS A 77 12.35 -7.39 -16.83
C LYS A 77 11.40 -7.31 -15.63
N MET A 78 10.42 -8.20 -15.53
CA MET A 78 9.55 -8.30 -14.34
C MET A 78 10.32 -8.62 -13.05
N LYS A 79 11.31 -9.52 -13.13
CA LYS A 79 12.19 -9.84 -12.00
C LYS A 79 12.91 -8.60 -11.48
N ASN A 80 13.59 -7.87 -12.38
CA ASN A 80 14.34 -6.67 -12.00
C ASN A 80 13.41 -5.60 -11.41
N ILE A 81 12.23 -5.40 -12.00
CA ILE A 81 11.21 -4.47 -11.46
C ILE A 81 10.76 -4.89 -10.06
N SER A 82 10.52 -6.17 -9.81
CA SER A 82 10.14 -6.66 -8.47
C SER A 82 11.24 -6.40 -7.45
N GLU A 83 12.49 -6.65 -7.81
CA GLU A 83 13.66 -6.46 -6.93
C GLU A 83 13.86 -4.98 -6.60
N ASP A 84 13.80 -4.11 -7.61
CA ASP A 84 13.89 -2.66 -7.43
C ASP A 84 12.71 -2.09 -6.62
N PHE A 85 11.50 -2.61 -6.83
CA PHE A 85 10.35 -2.22 -6.04
C PHE A 85 10.54 -2.58 -4.56
N ILE A 86 10.96 -3.82 -4.25
CA ILE A 86 11.20 -4.27 -2.86
C ILE A 86 12.29 -3.42 -2.20
N LYS A 87 13.37 -3.12 -2.92
CA LYS A 87 14.45 -2.27 -2.44
C LYS A 87 13.96 -0.86 -2.14
N ALA A 88 13.28 -0.21 -3.09
CA ALA A 88 12.75 1.13 -2.93
C ALA A 88 11.64 1.23 -1.86
N PHE A 89 10.93 0.13 -1.60
CA PHE A 89 9.93 0.03 -0.53
C PHE A 89 10.55 -0.18 0.87
N ASN A 90 11.89 -0.25 0.96
CA ASN A 90 12.67 -0.55 2.16
C ASN A 90 12.39 -1.93 2.77
N ALA A 91 12.14 -2.92 1.93
CA ALA A 91 11.79 -4.28 2.34
C ALA A 91 12.86 -5.33 1.98
N ASN A 92 14.10 -4.90 1.72
CA ASN A 92 15.21 -5.80 1.38
C ASN A 92 15.60 -6.77 2.51
N ASP A 93 15.30 -6.43 3.76
CA ASP A 93 15.56 -7.31 4.93
C ASP A 93 14.34 -8.17 5.29
N CYS A 94 13.25 -8.05 4.52
CA CYS A 94 12.04 -8.83 4.71
C CYS A 94 12.12 -10.12 3.90
N MET A 95 11.61 -11.22 4.44
CA MET A 95 11.38 -12.42 3.64
C MET A 95 10.26 -12.15 2.63
N SER A 96 10.50 -12.45 1.36
CA SER A 96 9.46 -12.34 0.33
C SER A 96 9.64 -13.35 -0.80
N ILE A 97 8.52 -13.71 -1.43
CA ILE A 97 8.51 -14.52 -2.64
C ILE A 97 7.58 -13.86 -3.66
N THR A 98 8.06 -13.72 -4.89
CA THR A 98 7.33 -13.08 -5.99
C THR A 98 6.96 -14.10 -7.05
N TYR A 99 5.67 -14.13 -7.36
CA TYR A 99 5.08 -14.94 -8.41
C TYR A 99 4.61 -14.06 -9.56
N GLN A 100 4.98 -14.42 -10.78
CA GLN A 100 4.31 -13.96 -11.98
C GLN A 100 3.05 -14.81 -12.21
N HIS A 101 1.95 -14.16 -12.57
CA HIS A 101 0.71 -14.83 -12.96
C HIS A 101 0.43 -14.64 -14.45
N TYR A 102 -0.22 -15.64 -15.05
CA TYR A 102 -0.63 -15.64 -16.47
C TYR A 102 -2.15 -15.70 -16.65
N ASP A 103 -2.94 -15.55 -15.58
CA ASP A 103 -4.39 -15.77 -15.56
C ASP A 103 -5.23 -14.55 -16.01
N ARG A 104 -4.60 -13.44 -16.39
CA ARG A 104 -5.26 -12.19 -16.80
C ARG A 104 -4.63 -11.61 -18.05
N GLU A 105 -5.40 -10.81 -18.78
CA GLU A 105 -4.93 -10.12 -19.98
C GLU A 105 -3.78 -9.14 -19.72
N HIS A 106 -3.72 -8.54 -18.52
CA HIS A 106 -2.63 -7.65 -18.15
C HIS A 106 -1.56 -8.40 -17.36
N PRO A 107 -0.26 -8.21 -17.69
CA PRO A 107 0.82 -8.82 -16.94
C PRO A 107 0.81 -8.32 -15.48
N HIS A 108 1.02 -9.23 -14.52
CA HIS A 108 1.04 -8.84 -13.11
C HIS A 108 1.85 -9.80 -12.22
N LEU A 109 2.30 -9.28 -11.09
CA LEU A 109 3.08 -9.98 -10.07
C LEU A 109 2.34 -10.00 -8.74
N HIS A 110 2.48 -11.10 -8.02
CA HIS A 110 2.05 -11.25 -6.64
C HIS A 110 3.28 -11.45 -5.75
N ILE A 111 3.50 -10.52 -4.81
CA ILE A 111 4.57 -10.59 -3.82
C ILE A 111 3.94 -10.93 -2.47
N ALA A 112 4.27 -12.10 -1.93
CA ALA A 112 3.99 -12.42 -0.53
C ALA A 112 5.21 -12.02 0.32
N LEU A 113 5.00 -11.12 1.28
CA LEU A 113 6.07 -10.49 2.05
C LEU A 113 5.78 -10.56 3.55
N ASN A 114 6.80 -10.92 4.32
CA ASN A 114 6.76 -10.87 5.78
C ASN A 114 7.20 -9.49 6.27
N LYS A 115 6.33 -8.78 6.99
CA LYS A 115 6.68 -7.46 7.54
C LYS A 115 7.68 -7.54 8.69
N VAL A 116 7.73 -8.67 9.40
CA VAL A 116 8.74 -8.90 10.43
C VAL A 116 10.04 -9.28 9.73
N LYS A 117 11.07 -8.47 9.95
CA LYS A 117 12.42 -8.68 9.43
C LYS A 117 13.15 -9.76 10.22
N ASN A 118 14.30 -10.21 9.72
CA ASN A 118 15.11 -11.24 10.38
C ASN A 118 15.64 -10.82 11.77
N ASP A 119 15.72 -9.51 12.04
CA ASP A 119 16.10 -8.95 13.35
C ASP A 119 14.90 -8.74 14.29
N GLY A 120 13.68 -9.11 13.88
CA GLY A 120 12.44 -8.92 14.63
C GLY A 120 11.84 -7.51 14.54
N SER A 121 12.49 -6.57 13.87
CA SER A 121 11.92 -5.25 13.59
C SER A 121 10.83 -5.32 12.51
N ILE A 122 10.00 -4.28 12.40
CA ILE A 122 8.79 -4.29 11.56
C ILE A 122 8.94 -3.31 10.40
N LEU A 123 8.67 -3.78 9.19
CA LEU A 123 8.42 -2.92 8.04
C LEU A 123 7.17 -2.06 8.28
N SER A 124 7.38 -0.75 8.32
CA SER A 124 6.28 0.21 8.46
C SER A 124 5.27 0.08 7.32
N ASP A 125 3.98 0.07 7.66
CA ASP A 125 2.87 0.15 6.71
C ASP A 125 2.31 1.58 6.57
N SER A 126 2.85 2.55 7.33
CA SER A 126 2.49 3.95 7.23
C SER A 126 2.67 4.45 5.80
N PHE A 127 1.60 5.05 5.28
CA PHE A 127 1.53 5.61 3.92
C PHE A 127 2.02 4.64 2.83
N SER A 128 1.93 3.34 3.06
CA SER A 128 2.42 2.30 2.14
C SER A 128 1.87 2.46 0.73
N HIS A 129 0.58 2.80 0.60
CA HIS A 129 -0.04 3.08 -0.70
C HIS A 129 0.56 4.29 -1.42
N LEU A 130 0.87 5.37 -0.70
CA LEU A 130 1.50 6.56 -1.29
C LEU A 130 2.94 6.26 -1.70
N ARG A 131 3.73 5.64 -0.82
CA ARG A 131 5.10 5.21 -1.12
C ARG A 131 5.15 4.28 -2.34
N ALA A 132 4.28 3.29 -2.39
CA ALA A 132 4.21 2.37 -3.53
C ALA A 132 3.82 3.07 -4.83
N ARG A 133 2.89 4.04 -4.79
CA ARG A 133 2.54 4.85 -5.96
C ARG A 133 3.74 5.63 -6.48
N GLU A 134 4.48 6.29 -5.60
CA GLU A 134 5.69 7.05 -5.95
C GLU A 134 6.77 6.15 -6.54
N ILE A 135 6.99 4.97 -5.93
CA ILE A 135 7.92 3.96 -6.45
C ILE A 135 7.49 3.50 -7.83
N CYS A 136 6.20 3.22 -8.06
CA CYS A 136 5.70 2.86 -9.39
C CYS A 136 6.01 3.95 -10.43
N ARG A 137 5.84 5.24 -10.10
CA ARG A 137 6.17 6.34 -11.03
C ARG A 137 7.66 6.33 -11.40
N LYS A 138 8.54 6.14 -10.42
CA LYS A 138 9.99 6.08 -10.64
C LYS A 138 10.39 4.86 -11.48
N ILE A 139 9.81 3.69 -11.19
CA ILE A 139 10.06 2.46 -11.96
C ILE A 139 9.61 2.61 -13.40
N GLU A 140 8.45 3.23 -13.66
CA GLU A 140 8.00 3.48 -15.03
C GLU A 140 9.02 4.29 -15.83
N GLN A 141 9.66 5.28 -15.21
CA GLN A 141 10.71 6.06 -15.86
C GLN A 141 12.00 5.25 -16.08
N ILE A 142 12.45 4.48 -15.08
CA ILE A 142 13.69 3.67 -15.17
C ILE A 142 13.58 2.58 -16.23
N TYR A 143 12.42 1.95 -16.32
CA TYR A 143 12.19 0.79 -17.18
C TYR A 143 11.48 1.14 -18.50
N ASP A 144 11.31 2.43 -18.80
CA ASP A 144 10.60 2.92 -20.00
C ASP A 144 9.26 2.21 -20.19
N LEU A 145 8.42 2.28 -19.15
CA LEU A 145 7.05 1.76 -19.17
C LEU A 145 6.06 2.89 -19.41
N GLU A 146 4.87 2.54 -19.88
CA GLU A 146 3.75 3.45 -19.99
C GLU A 146 3.48 4.13 -18.63
N GLN A 147 3.66 5.44 -18.64
CA GLN A 147 3.41 6.29 -17.49
C GLN A 147 1.91 6.48 -17.33
N ILE A 148 1.34 5.81 -16.33
CA ILE A 148 -0.07 6.01 -16.02
C ILE A 148 -0.24 7.44 -15.51
N SER A 149 -1.11 8.23 -16.15
CA SER A 149 -1.44 9.55 -15.63
C SER A 149 -1.95 9.37 -14.21
N ASN A 150 -1.39 10.13 -13.26
CA ASN A 150 -1.94 10.21 -11.93
C ASN A 150 -3.45 10.43 -12.08
N TYR A 151 -4.30 9.56 -11.52
CA TYR A 151 -5.64 10.00 -11.15
C TYR A 151 -5.42 11.16 -10.19
N SER A 152 -5.50 12.34 -10.79
CA SER A 152 -5.49 13.68 -10.27
C SER A 152 -5.31 14.62 -11.48
N THR A 153 -6.37 14.84 -12.27
CA THR A 153 -6.84 16.24 -12.25
C THR A 153 -6.93 16.52 -10.76
N LYS A 154 -6.09 17.43 -10.22
CA LYS A 154 -6.28 17.94 -8.85
C LYS A 154 -7.79 17.90 -8.65
N ASN A 155 -8.29 17.20 -7.63
CA ASN A 155 -9.63 17.50 -7.19
C ASN A 155 -9.52 18.97 -6.75
N LYS A 156 -9.62 19.91 -7.70
CA LYS A 156 -9.93 21.33 -7.53
C LYS A 156 -11.39 21.35 -7.11
N ASN A 157 -11.69 20.54 -6.10
CA ASN A 157 -12.91 20.67 -5.36
C ASN A 157 -12.58 21.86 -4.48
N THR A 158 -12.83 23.06 -5.01
CA THR A 158 -12.57 24.34 -4.36
C THR A 158 -13.17 24.35 -2.94
N SER A 159 -14.25 23.60 -2.73
CA SER A 159 -14.85 23.29 -1.44
C SER A 159 -13.89 22.65 -0.42
N ILE A 160 -12.94 21.81 -0.86
CA ILE A 160 -11.90 21.18 -0.02
C ILE A 160 -10.75 22.16 0.26
N GLU A 161 -10.42 23.05 -0.67
CA GLU A 161 -9.40 24.09 -0.45
C GLU A 161 -9.93 25.13 0.55
N LYS A 162 -11.15 25.63 0.33
CA LYS A 162 -11.82 26.58 1.21
C LYS A 162 -11.97 26.06 2.65
N ILE A 163 -12.45 24.83 2.84
CA ILE A 163 -12.62 24.28 4.19
C ILE A 163 -11.29 24.14 4.93
N LYS A 164 -10.17 23.90 4.21
CA LYS A 164 -8.84 23.86 4.85
C LYS A 164 -8.41 25.24 5.33
N GLU A 165 -8.58 26.26 4.49
CA GLU A 165 -8.30 27.65 4.86
C GLU A 165 -9.15 28.09 6.06
N ASP A 166 -10.44 27.77 6.05
CA ASP A 166 -11.37 28.06 7.15
C ASP A 166 -10.98 27.32 8.45
N ILE A 167 -10.55 26.04 8.35
CA ILE A 167 -10.04 25.28 9.50
C ILE A 167 -8.76 25.92 10.05
N ASP A 168 -7.80 26.26 9.20
CA ASP A 168 -6.52 26.85 9.61
C ASP A 168 -6.75 28.21 10.29
N ALA A 169 -7.63 29.05 9.74
CA ALA A 169 -8.03 30.31 10.35
C ALA A 169 -8.71 30.10 11.71
N ALA A 170 -9.63 29.14 11.82
CA ALA A 170 -10.31 28.82 13.08
C ALA A 170 -9.35 28.27 14.14
N ILE A 171 -8.35 27.48 13.75
CA ILE A 171 -7.29 27.00 14.67
C ILE A 171 -6.50 28.18 15.23
N LEU A 172 -6.12 29.13 14.38
CA LEU A 172 -5.36 30.33 14.79
C LEU A 172 -6.18 31.27 15.69
N ALA A 173 -7.48 31.39 15.42
CA ALA A 173 -8.39 32.28 16.14
C ALA A 173 -8.99 31.68 17.42
N SER A 174 -8.84 30.38 17.66
CA SER A 174 -9.38 29.71 18.85
C SER A 174 -8.32 29.42 19.91
N ARG A 175 -8.73 29.47 21.18
CA ARG A 175 -7.90 29.04 22.34
C ARG A 175 -8.44 27.78 23.00
N SER A 176 -9.58 27.27 22.54
CA SER A 176 -10.18 26.03 23.03
C SER A 176 -10.93 25.33 21.91
N PHE A 177 -11.16 24.03 22.08
CA PHE A 177 -11.94 23.24 21.12
C PHE A 177 -13.39 23.74 21.01
N GLN A 178 -13.93 24.30 22.10
CA GLN A 178 -15.28 24.89 22.09
C GLN A 178 -15.33 26.16 21.22
N GLN A 179 -14.36 27.06 21.38
CA GLN A 179 -14.23 28.25 20.52
C GLN A 179 -14.00 27.87 19.05
N PHE A 180 -13.21 26.83 18.80
CA PHE A 180 -13.02 26.30 17.45
C PHE A 180 -14.35 25.87 16.82
N ILE A 181 -15.21 25.14 17.55
CA ILE A 181 -16.53 24.73 17.05
C ILE A 181 -17.41 25.95 16.75
N GLU A 182 -17.40 26.96 17.62
CA GLU A 182 -18.17 28.20 17.44
C GLU A 182 -17.73 28.96 16.18
N ILE A 183 -16.42 29.08 15.95
CA ILE A 183 -15.88 29.72 14.73
C ILE A 183 -16.24 28.91 13.48
N MET A 184 -16.09 27.58 13.53
CA MET A 184 -16.46 26.73 12.41
C MET A 184 -17.97 26.79 12.09
N ALA A 185 -18.82 26.99 13.10
CA ALA A 185 -20.26 27.21 12.90
C ALA A 185 -20.55 28.53 12.17
N ILE A 186 -19.79 29.60 12.44
CA ILE A 186 -19.88 30.88 11.69
C ILE A 186 -19.52 30.66 10.21
N TYR A 187 -18.57 29.77 9.92
CA TYR A 187 -18.23 29.35 8.55
C TYR A 187 -19.22 28.36 7.93
N ASN A 188 -20.38 28.13 8.56
CA ASN A 188 -21.43 27.18 8.14
C ASN A 188 -21.00 25.72 8.14
N TYR A 189 -20.01 25.36 8.97
CA TYR A 189 -19.62 23.97 9.19
C TYR A 189 -20.15 23.43 10.50
N LYS A 190 -20.80 22.26 10.43
CA LYS A 190 -21.03 21.43 11.61
C LYS A 190 -19.80 20.57 11.89
N VAL A 191 -19.22 20.72 13.07
CA VAL A 191 -18.09 19.92 13.54
C VAL A 191 -18.60 18.69 14.30
N LEU A 192 -18.19 17.49 13.90
CA LEU A 192 -18.49 16.23 14.57
C LEU A 192 -17.22 15.64 15.17
N LYS A 193 -17.22 15.42 16.48
CA LYS A 193 -16.13 14.76 17.19
C LYS A 193 -16.43 13.27 17.37
N GLY A 194 -15.56 12.42 16.84
CA GLY A 194 -15.56 10.96 17.05
C GLY A 194 -14.15 10.47 17.38
N ARG A 195 -13.68 9.39 16.72
CA ARG A 195 -12.25 9.00 16.73
C ARG A 195 -11.35 9.98 15.97
N GLY A 196 -11.94 10.88 15.21
CA GLY A 196 -11.32 12.03 14.55
C GLY A 196 -12.29 13.22 14.55
N VAL A 197 -12.01 14.24 13.76
CA VAL A 197 -12.89 15.41 13.58
C VAL A 197 -13.40 15.42 12.14
N SER A 198 -14.72 15.46 11.98
CA SER A 198 -15.37 15.58 10.68
C SER A 198 -16.08 16.92 10.56
N PHE A 199 -16.11 17.47 9.35
CA PHE A 199 -16.75 18.74 9.04
C PHE A 199 -17.82 18.52 7.98
N ILE A 200 -19.03 19.03 8.23
CA ILE A 200 -20.15 18.97 7.29
C ILE A 200 -20.53 20.40 6.94
N TYR A 201 -20.48 20.75 5.66
CA TYR A 201 -20.99 22.05 5.19
C TYR A 201 -22.52 22.02 5.23
N ASN A 202 -23.11 22.91 6.01
CA ASN A 202 -24.55 23.05 6.04
C ASN A 202 -24.96 23.96 4.87
N LEU A 203 -25.58 23.39 3.85
CA LEU A 203 -26.42 24.17 2.95
C LEU A 203 -27.64 24.56 3.77
N SER A 204 -27.69 25.81 4.22
CA SER A 204 -28.92 26.36 4.78
C SER A 204 -29.99 26.22 3.71
N SER A 205 -31.03 25.42 4.00
CA SER A 205 -32.27 25.46 3.24
C SER A 205 -32.78 26.90 3.29
N THR A 206 -32.75 27.59 2.16
CA THR A 206 -33.54 28.82 1.95
C THR A 206 -34.99 28.57 2.28
#